data_AF-A0A3D0CBQ9-F1
#
_entry.id   AF-A0A3D0CBQ9-F1
#
_cell.length_a   1.000
_cell.length_b   1.000
_cell.length_c   1.000
_cell.angle_alpha   90.00
_cell.angle_beta   90.00
_cell.angle_gamma   90.00
#
_symmetry.space_group_name_H-M   'P 1'
#
loop_
_entity.id
_entity.type
_entity.pdbx_description
1 polymer ?
#
loop_
_entity_poly.entity_id
_entity_poly.type
_entity_poly.pdbx_seq_one_letter_code
_entity_poly.pdbx_strand_id
1 'polypeptide(L)' 'MIQQNQLMPVGELQELKNGEMITHNTAELFAAKKVVLFAVPGAFTPTCSAAHLPGYVISADELKAKGVDAII' A
#
# COMPACT_ATOMS: atom_id res chain seq x y z
N MET A 1 -9.09 -14.85 4.33
CA MET A 1 -9.58 -13.50 3.98
C MET A 1 -9.38 -12.60 5.18
N ILE A 2 -9.03 -11.33 4.97
CA ILE A 2 -9.02 -10.34 6.04
C ILE A 2 -10.46 -9.96 6.42
N GLN A 3 -10.69 -9.59 7.68
CA GLN A 3 -11.99 -9.09 8.14
C GLN A 3 -11.84 -7.69 8.75
N GLN A 4 -12.93 -6.93 8.75
CA GLN A 4 -12.95 -5.61 9.38
C GLN A 4 -12.64 -5.74 10.88
N ASN A 5 -11.91 -4.76 11.42
CA ASN A 5 -11.44 -4.72 12.81
C ASN A 5 -10.46 -5.85 13.20
N GLN A 6 -9.93 -6.60 12.23
CA GLN A 6 -8.78 -7.48 12.46
C GLN A 6 -7.47 -6.73 12.24
N LEU A 7 -6.45 -7.12 13.00
CA LEU A 7 -5.09 -6.65 12.77
C LEU A 7 -4.58 -7.12 11.41
N MET A 8 -3.71 -6.32 10.81
CA MET A 8 -3.03 -6.72 9.58
C MET A 8 -2.25 -8.02 9.80
N PRO A 9 -2.36 -9.00 8.90
CA PRO A 9 -1.57 -10.22 8.97
C PRO A 9 -0.07 -9.91 8.97
N VAL A 10 0.66 -10.58 9.84
CA VAL A 10 2.12 -10.45 9.91
C VAL A 10 2.74 -11.22 8.73
N GLY A 11 3.55 -10.53 7.94
CA GLY A 11 4.24 -11.08 6.79
C GLY A 11 5.40 -10.18 6.37
N GLU A 12 6.15 -10.66 5.40
CA GLU A 12 7.28 -9.94 4.80
C GLU A 12 6.90 -9.49 3.39
N LEU A 13 7.05 -8.19 3.12
CA LEU A 13 6.91 -7.60 1.80
C LEU A 13 8.29 -7.19 1.31
N GLN A 14 8.60 -7.46 0.05
CA GLN A 14 9.89 -7.12 -0.53
C GLN A 14 9.76 -5.95 -1.50
N GLU A 15 10.55 -4.90 -1.27
CA GLU A 15 10.68 -3.74 -2.16
C GLU A 15 12.06 -3.76 -2.81
N LEU A 16 12.12 -3.70 -4.15
CA LEU A 16 13.38 -3.46 -4.84
C LEU A 16 13.65 -1.95 -4.88
N LYS A 17 14.66 -1.48 -4.15
CA LYS A 17 15.02 -0.06 -4.07
C LYS A 17 16.50 0.11 -4.38
N ASN A 18 16.81 0.95 -5.38
CA ASN A 18 18.20 1.22 -5.82
C ASN A 18 19.01 -0.04 -6.18
N GLY A 19 18.33 -1.11 -6.63
CA GLY A 19 18.98 -2.38 -6.96
C GLY A 19 19.17 -3.34 -5.77
N GLU A 20 18.78 -2.94 -4.57
CA GLU A 20 18.82 -3.77 -3.37
C GLU A 20 17.41 -4.21 -2.97
N MET A 21 17.30 -5.45 -2.49
CA MET A 21 16.05 -5.99 -1.96
C MET A 21 15.90 -5.59 -0.50
N ILE A 22 14.88 -4.79 -0.20
CA ILE A 22 14.52 -4.38 1.17
C ILE A 22 13.34 -5.23 1.63
N THR A 23 13.48 -5.86 2.79
CA THR A 23 12.40 -6.60 3.45
C THR A 23 11.67 -5.69 4.44
N HIS A 24 10.36 -5.59 4.30
CA HIS A 24 9.47 -4.86 5.18
C HIS A 24 8.58 -5.83 5.96
N ASN A 25 8.58 -5.74 7.29
CA ASN A 25 7.60 -6.43 8.11
C ASN A 25 6.28 -5.66 8.09
N THR A 26 5.16 -6.32 7.77
CA THR A 26 3.84 -5.66 7.70
C THR A 26 3.42 -5.06 9.05
N ALA A 27 3.73 -5.69 10.19
CA ALA A 27 3.37 -5.16 11.49
C ALA A 27 4.03 -3.79 11.74
N GLU A 28 5.29 -3.63 11.35
CA GLU A 28 6.03 -2.37 11.47
C GLU A 28 5.59 -1.35 10.41
N LEU A 29 5.33 -1.82 9.18
CA LEU A 29 4.93 -0.98 8.06
C LEU A 29 3.59 -0.28 8.33
N PHE A 30 2.65 -0.97 8.99
CA PHE A 30 1.32 -0.47 9.33
C PHE A 30 1.19 0.02 10.79
N ALA A 31 2.25 -0.08 11.61
CA ALA A 31 2.22 0.33 13.02
C ALA A 31 1.98 1.84 13.17
N ALA A 32 1.07 2.19 14.09
CA ALA A 32 0.81 3.57 14.54
C ALA A 32 0.54 4.59 13.41
N LYS A 33 0.04 4.12 12.26
CA LYS A 33 -0.25 4.94 11.08
C LYS A 33 -1.62 4.61 10.52
N LYS A 34 -2.26 5.61 9.93
CA LYS A 34 -3.43 5.39 9.07
C LYS A 34 -2.94 5.19 7.64
N VAL A 35 -3.07 3.96 7.16
CA VAL A 35 -2.54 3.56 5.85
C VAL A 35 -3.67 3.16 4.91
N VAL A 36 -3.57 3.59 3.65
CA VAL A 36 -4.40 3.08 2.56
C VAL A 36 -3.59 2.06 1.78
N LEU A 37 -3.95 0.78 1.92
CA LEU A 37 -3.35 -0.32 1.15
C LEU A 37 -4.24 -0.64 -0.05
N PHE A 38 -3.67 -0.72 -1.25
CA PHE A 38 -4.37 -1.21 -2.44
C PHE A 38 -3.58 -2.32 -3.11
N ALA A 39 -4.28 -3.33 -3.64
CA ALA A 39 -3.65 -4.46 -4.30
C ALA A 39 -4.17 -4.59 -5.74
N VAL A 40 -3.29 -5.02 -6.64
CA VAL A 40 -3.63 -5.31 -8.04
C VAL A 40 -3.32 -6.77 -8.33
N PRO A 41 -4.02 -7.44 -9.28
CA PRO A 41 -3.77 -8.84 -9.61
C PRO A 41 -2.35 -9.08 -10.15
N GLY A 42 -1.74 -8.05 -10.75
CA GLY A 42 -0.38 -8.09 -11.24
C GLY A 42 0.04 -6.73 -11.81
N ALA A 43 1.34 -6.45 -11.72
CA ALA A 43 1.93 -5.27 -12.36
C ALA A 43 1.69 -5.31 -13.88
N PHE A 44 1.50 -4.13 -14.50
CA PHE A 44 1.28 -3.96 -15.94
C PHE A 44 0.02 -4.61 -16.53
N THR A 45 -0.94 -5.02 -15.69
CA THR A 45 -2.24 -5.47 -16.19
C THR A 45 -3.10 -4.25 -16.61
N PRO A 46 -3.85 -4.32 -17.74
CA PRO A 46 -4.39 -3.12 -18.42
C PRO A 46 -5.24 -2.22 -17.52
N THR A 47 -6.16 -2.80 -16.74
CA THR A 47 -7.06 -2.07 -15.84
C THR A 47 -6.34 -1.46 -14.64
N CYS A 48 -5.27 -2.11 -14.18
CA CYS A 48 -4.55 -1.72 -12.96
C CYS A 48 -3.62 -0.53 -13.21
N SER A 49 -3.00 -0.49 -14.39
CA SER A 49 -2.10 0.58 -14.81
C SER A 49 -2.80 1.82 -15.33
N ALA A 50 -3.99 1.68 -15.94
CA ALA A 50 -4.67 2.81 -16.58
C ALA A 50 -5.59 3.63 -15.65
N ALA A 51 -6.15 3.02 -14.59
CA ALA A 51 -7.18 3.68 -13.77
C ALA A 51 -7.05 3.46 -12.27
N HIS A 52 -6.64 2.26 -11.83
CA HIS A 52 -6.60 1.95 -10.39
C HIS A 52 -5.47 2.68 -9.67
N LEU A 53 -4.22 2.49 -10.10
CA LEU A 53 -3.05 3.15 -9.50
C LEU A 53 -3.05 4.68 -9.67
N PRO A 54 -3.33 5.25 -10.87
CA PRO A 54 -3.26 6.70 -11.06
C PRO A 54 -4.25 7.49 -10.17
N GLY A 55 -5.41 6.92 -9.85
CA GLY A 55 -6.40 7.57 -8.98
C GLY A 55 -5.87 7.85 -7.58
N TYR A 56 -5.15 6.90 -6.97
CA TYR A 56 -4.54 7.09 -5.65
C TYR A 56 -3.39 8.10 -5.66
N VAL A 57 -2.65 8.19 -6.76
CA VAL A 57 -1.58 9.19 -6.93
C VAL A 57 -2.15 10.59 -7.01
N ILE A 58 -3.22 10.80 -7.78
CA ILE A 58 -3.88 12.09 -7.93
C ILE A 58 -4.53 12.52 -6.60
N SER A 59 -5.18 11.60 -5.89
CA SER A 59 -5.85 11.88 -4.61
C SER A 59 -4.91 11.83 -3.39
N ALA A 60 -3.59 11.68 -3.59
CA ALA A 60 -2.65 11.49 -2.48
C ALA A 60 -2.67 12.66 -1.48
N ASP A 61 -2.74 13.89 -1.98
CA ASP A 61 -2.79 15.09 -1.13
C ASP A 61 -4.10 15.18 -0.34
N GLU A 62 -5.23 14.81 -0.94
CA GLU A 62 -6.54 14.78 -0.27
C GLU A 62 -6.59 13.69 0.82
N LEU A 63 -5.99 12.53 0.55
CA LEU A 63 -5.88 11.44 1.52
C LEU A 63 -5.02 11.87 2.70
N LYS A 64 -3.87 12.51 2.42
CA LYS A 64 -3.00 13.07 3.45
C LYS A 64 -3.71 14.13 4.30
N ALA A 65 -4.50 15.01 3.68
CA ALA A 65 -5.32 15.99 4.39
C ALA A 65 -6.38 15.34 5.31
N LYS A 66 -6.83 14.11 5.01
CA LYS A 66 -7.73 13.29 5.85
C LYS A 66 -6.99 12.46 6.92
N GLY A 67 -5.71 12.76 7.14
CA GLY A 67 -4.85 12.12 8.14
C GLY A 67 -4.33 10.75 7.74
N VAL A 68 -4.25 10.44 6.44
CA VAL A 68 -3.56 9.24 5.95
C VAL A 68 -2.05 9.52 5.92
N ASP A 69 -1.28 8.67 6.61
CA ASP A 69 0.17 8.81 6.71
C ASP A 69 0.90 8.18 5.53
N ALA A 70 0.33 7.12 4.95
CA ALA A 70 0.94 6.38 3.84
C ALA A 70 -0.12 5.76 2.91
N ILE A 71 0.26 5.64 1.64
CA ILE A 71 -0.46 4.85 0.63
C ILE A 71 0.52 3.77 0.16
N ILE A 72 0.12 2.50 0.25
CA ILE A 72 0.95 1.32 0.01
C ILE A 72 0.29 0.42 -1.03
#